data_AF-A0A918S470-F1
#
_entry.id   AF-A0A918S470-F1
#
_cell.length_a   1.000
_cell.length_b   1.000
_cell.length_c   1.000
_cell.angle_alpha   90.00
_cell.angle_beta   90.00
_cell.angle_gamma   90.00
#
_symmetry.space_group_name_H-M   'P 1'
#
loop_
_entity.id
_entity.type
_entity.pdbx_description
1 polymer ?
#
loop_
_entity_poly.entity_id
_entity_poly.type
_entity_poly.pdbx_seq_one_letter_code
_entity_poly.pdbx_strand_id
1 'polypeptide(L)' 'MIPRAALAVVRAAVEDAQREHDDQAEAVVARIVTELRDQGWTIIAAPPEQDRSAAA' A
#
# COMPACT_ATOMS: atom_id res chain seq x y z
N MET A 1 -1.95 -11.49 -9.84
CA MET A 1 -0.93 -10.78 -10.65
C MET A 1 -1.11 -9.29 -10.38
N ILE A 2 -0.08 -8.58 -9.91
CA ILE A 2 -0.18 -7.12 -9.66
C ILE A 2 0.15 -6.38 -10.96
N PRO A 3 -0.67 -5.42 -11.41
CA PRO A 3 -0.37 -4.60 -12.57
C PRO A 3 0.95 -3.81 -12.40
N ARG A 4 1.81 -3.78 -13.42
CA ARG A 4 3.11 -3.08 -13.36
C ARG A 4 2.98 -1.59 -13.00
N ALA A 5 1.91 -0.94 -13.45
CA ALA A 5 1.61 0.46 -13.15
C ALA A 5 1.34 0.67 -11.65
N ALA A 6 0.54 -0.21 -11.03
CA ALA A 6 0.27 -0.13 -9.59
C ALA A 6 1.55 -0.36 -8.76
N LEU A 7 2.41 -1.28 -9.19
CA LEU A 7 3.71 -1.50 -8.54
C LEU A 7 4.63 -0.28 -8.61
N ALA A 8 4.60 0.48 -9.70
CA ALA A 8 5.41 1.69 -9.84
C ALA A 8 5.01 2.77 -8.82
N VAL A 9 3.69 2.96 -8.61
CA VAL A 9 3.15 3.90 -7.63
C VAL A 9 3.56 3.52 -6.21
N VAL A 10 3.41 2.24 -5.84
CA VAL A 10 3.82 1.73 -4.52
C VAL A 10 5.31 1.97 -4.27
N ARG A 11 6.16 1.68 -5.27
CA ARG A 11 7.61 1.90 -5.13
C ARG A 11 7.95 3.37 -4.95
N ALA A 12 7.38 4.25 -5.77
CA ALA A 12 7.64 5.68 -5.68
C ALA A 12 7.27 6.24 -4.30
N ALA A 13 6.09 5.91 -3.77
CA ALA A 13 5.66 6.37 -2.46
C ALA A 13 6.54 5.83 -1.32
N VAL A 14 7.00 4.59 -1.41
CA VAL A 14 7.91 4.00 -0.41
C VAL A 14 9.31 4.60 -0.48
N GLU A 15 9.83 4.87 -1.68
CA GLU A 15 11.12 5.54 -1.87
C GLU A 15 11.10 6.98 -1.35
N ASP A 16 10.00 7.70 -1.55
CA ASP A 16 9.80 9.04 -1.01
C ASP A 16 9.73 9.01 0.52
N ALA A 17 8.94 8.10 1.12
CA ALA A 17 8.86 7.95 2.56
C ALA A 17 10.22 7.63 3.22
N GLN A 18 11.01 6.76 2.59
CA GLN A 18 12.37 6.46 3.05
C GLN A 18 13.29 7.68 2.97
N ARG A 19 13.18 8.48 1.92
CA ARG A 19 13.96 9.72 1.75
C ARG A 19 13.60 10.76 2.81
N GLU A 20 12.32 10.81 3.18
CA GLU A 20 11.78 11.79 4.14
C GLU A 20 11.89 11.33 5.60
N HIS A 21 12.40 10.10 5.84
CA HIS A 21 12.39 9.45 7.15
C HIS A 21 10.98 9.40 7.77
N ASP A 22 9.96 9.18 6.93
CA ASP A 22 8.59 9.02 7.38
C ASP A 22 8.36 7.56 7.82
N ASP A 23 8.39 7.35 9.13
CA ASP A 23 8.17 6.04 9.75
C ASP A 23 6.67 5.70 9.89
N GLN A 24 5.76 6.59 9.47
CA GLN A 24 4.32 6.36 9.57
C GLN A 24 3.80 5.53 8.40
N ALA A 25 3.99 4.21 8.48
CA ALA A 25 3.53 3.27 7.47
C ALA A 25 2.05 3.45 7.07
N GLU A 26 1.17 3.81 8.00
CA GLU A 26 -0.25 4.09 7.72
C GLU A 26 -0.43 5.30 6.80
N ALA A 27 0.33 6.37 7.00
CA ALA A 27 0.29 7.57 6.17
C ALA A 27 0.79 7.28 4.75
N VAL A 28 1.87 6.50 4.64
CA VAL A 28 2.41 6.05 3.34
C VAL A 28 1.39 5.21 2.58
N VAL A 29 0.72 4.28 3.26
CA VAL A 29 -0.35 3.46 2.65
C VAL A 29 -1.54 4.34 2.22
N ALA A 30 -1.96 5.30 3.04
CA ALA A 30 -3.04 6.22 2.69
C ALA A 30 -2.70 7.05 1.43
N ARG A 31 -1.45 7.50 1.29
CA ARG A 31 -0.96 8.19 0.09
C ARG A 31 -1.01 7.29 -1.14
N ILE A 32 -0.50 6.06 -1.04
CA ILE A 32 -0.53 5.07 -2.12
C ILE A 32 -1.97 4.80 -2.59
N VAL A 33 -2.90 4.59 -1.66
CA VAL A 33 -4.31 4.32 -1.98
C VAL A 33 -4.94 5.52 -2.70
N THR A 34 -4.60 6.73 -2.29
CA THR A 34 -5.08 7.96 -2.93
C THR A 34 -4.56 8.08 -4.36
N GLU A 35 -3.24 7.96 -4.57
CA GLU A 35 -2.64 8.05 -5.92
C GLU A 35 -3.18 6.99 -6.89
N LEU A 36 -3.41 5.77 -6.40
CA LEU A 36 -4.00 4.70 -7.22
C LEU A 36 -5.46 5.00 -7.57
N ARG A 37 -6.25 5.54 -6.63
CA ARG A 37 -7.64 5.95 -6.91
C ARG A 37 -7.71 7.09 -7.92
N ASP A 38 -6.82 8.07 -7.83
CA ASP A 38 -6.74 9.19 -8.79
C ASP A 38 -6.41 8.72 -10.21
N GLN A 39 -5.68 7.61 -10.33
CA GLN A 39 -5.42 6.93 -11.60
C GLN A 39 -6.58 6.03 -12.07
N GLY A 40 -7.72 6.04 -11.37
CA GLY A 40 -8.92 5.28 -11.71
C GLY A 40 -8.94 3.84 -11.22
N TRP A 41 -8.04 3.45 -10.32
CA TRP A 41 -8.02 2.10 -9.76
C TRP A 41 -9.00 1.94 -8.60
N THR A 42 -9.81 0.89 -8.67
CA THR A 42 -10.63 0.45 -7.53
C THR A 42 -9.79 -0.40 -6.59
N ILE A 43 -9.55 0.10 -5.38
CA ILE A 43 -8.84 -0.63 -4.32
C ILE A 43 -9.86 -1.28 -3.38
N ILE A 44 -9.79 -2.60 -3.28
CA ILE A 44 -10.57 -3.39 -2.32
C ILE A 44 -9.62 -3.81 -1.21
N ALA A 45 -9.89 -3.37 0.02
CA ALA A 45 -9.17 -3.86 1.18
C ALA A 45 -9.47 -5.36 1.32
N ALA A 46 -8.41 -6.18 1.34
CA ALA A 46 -8.58 -7.58 1.69
C ALA A 46 -9.15 -7.65 3.12
N PRO A 47 -10.05 -8.61 3.41
CA PRO A 47 -10.40 -8.87 4.80
C PRO A 47 -9.11 -9.17 5.57
N PRO A 48 -8.99 -8.72 6.84
CA PRO A 48 -7.83 -9.06 7.65
C PRO A 48 -7.72 -10.58 7.64
N GLU A 49 -6.57 -11.11 7.21
CA GLU A 49 -6.32 -12.55 7.33
C GLU A 49 -6.39 -12.86 8.82
N GLN A 50 -7.47 -13.54 9.23
CA GLN A 50 -7.57 -14.06 10.59
C GLN A 50 -6.33 -14.91 10.82
N ASP A 51 -5.55 -14.48 11.80
CA ASP A 51 -4.31 -15.07 12.26
C ASP A 51 -4.43 -16.61 12.34
N ARG A 52 -3.95 -17.33 11.30
CA ARG A 52 -3.88 -18.81 11.32
C ARG A 52 -2.81 -19.28 12.33
N SER A 53 -2.14 -18.39 13.06
CA SER A 53 -1.19 -18.76 14.11
C SER A 53 -1.82 -18.86 15.50
N ALA A 54 -3.13 -18.67 15.68
CA ALA A 54 -3.82 -18.94 16.94
C ALA A 54 -4.46 -20.34 16.98
N ALA A 55 -3.66 -21.38 16.71
CA ALA A 55 -4.00 -22.78 17.02
C ALA A 55 -2.70 -23.60 17.16
N ALA A 56 -2.03 -23.45 18.30
CA ALA A 56 -1.03 -24.38 18.81
C ALA A 56 -1.24 -24.56 20.31
#